data_AF-E6PJV2-F1
#
_entry.id   AF-E6PJV2-F1
#
_cell.length_a   1.000
_cell.length_b   1.000
_cell.length_c   1.000
_cell.angle_alpha   90.00
_cell.angle_beta   90.00
_cell.angle_gamma   90.00
#
_symmetry.space_group_name_H-M   'P 1'
#
loop_
_entity.id
_entity.type
_entity.pdbx_description
1 polymer ?
#
loop_
_entity_poly.entity_id
_entity_poly.type
_entity_poly.pdbx_seq_one_letter_code
_entity_poly.pdbx_strand_id
1 'polypeptide(L)'
;MLLNLLNEWERSQTGLTQLQKRQAIDALDPASAPLQDAATLQQRLTQLLKQWAALPNRQAAEAHERIQSLEDELEQASQKLQEDPLTGALNRRGLDVAFARDMSRAERQHQPLSVALLDLDHFKRINDAYGHDLGDEVLRSLVQLTRRLMRPTDGIARMGGEEFMLLPDADANRAWGVIDRLLEAFCHQRVMHQGSGQRVAATFSAGIAQWCVGEDFAGLYQRADTALLAAKQAGRQRLMHAAPCTKSDKPHA
;
A
#
# COMPACT_ATOMS: atom_id res chain seq x y z
N MET A 1 -47.26 6.72 -24.59
CA MET A 1 -45.83 7.07 -24.46
C MET A 1 -45.56 7.84 -23.17
N LEU A 2 -46.15 9.04 -22.97
CA LEU A 2 -46.01 9.83 -21.73
C LEU A 2 -46.40 9.09 -20.44
N LEU A 3 -47.53 8.37 -20.46
CA LEU A 3 -47.98 7.57 -19.31
C LEU A 3 -47.04 6.41 -18.95
N ASN A 4 -46.33 5.83 -19.92
CA ASN A 4 -45.34 4.78 -19.65
C ASN A 4 -44.08 5.34 -19.01
N LEU A 5 -43.60 6.48 -19.51
CA LEU A 5 -42.44 7.18 -18.93
C LEU A 5 -42.73 7.64 -17.49
N LEU A 6 -43.96 8.10 -17.22
CA LEU A 6 -44.42 8.46 -15.88
C LEU A 6 -44.46 7.25 -14.93
N ASN A 7 -44.97 6.11 -15.40
CA ASN A 7 -45.05 4.89 -14.60
C ASN A 7 -43.67 4.24 -14.36
N GLU A 8 -42.76 4.27 -15.35
CA GLU A 8 -41.38 3.78 -15.18
C GLU A 8 -40.60 4.62 -14.19
N TRP A 9 -40.80 5.94 -14.20
CA TRP A 9 -40.21 6.84 -13.22
C TRP A 9 -40.85 6.69 -11.84
N GLU A 10 -42.17 6.58 -11.73
CA GLU A 10 -42.82 6.39 -10.42
C GLU A 10 -42.36 5.08 -9.73
N ARG A 11 -42.07 4.06 -10.53
CA ARG A 11 -41.42 2.81 -10.09
C ARG A 11 -39.93 2.98 -9.75
N SER A 12 -39.21 3.91 -10.39
CA SER A 12 -37.81 4.22 -10.06
C SER A 12 -37.66 5.13 -8.83
N GLN A 13 -38.74 5.81 -8.43
CA GLN A 13 -38.81 6.66 -7.24
C GLN A 13 -39.41 5.96 -6.01
N THR A 14 -39.08 4.68 -5.80
CA THR A 14 -39.47 3.97 -4.57
C THR A 14 -38.82 4.64 -3.34
N GLY A 15 -39.65 5.07 -2.38
CA GLY A 15 -39.19 5.67 -1.10
C GLY A 15 -39.48 7.16 -0.91
N LEU A 16 -39.96 7.89 -1.93
CA LEU A 16 -40.46 9.27 -1.74
C LEU A 16 -41.87 9.28 -1.15
N THR A 17 -42.10 10.14 -0.16
CA THR A 17 -43.46 10.38 0.37
C THR A 17 -44.31 11.14 -0.66
N GLN A 18 -45.64 10.98 -0.60
CA GLN A 18 -46.57 11.71 -1.49
C GLN A 18 -46.36 13.23 -1.46
N LEU A 19 -45.95 13.78 -0.30
CA LEU A 19 -45.65 15.20 -0.13
C LEU A 19 -44.39 15.63 -0.92
N GLN A 20 -43.34 14.81 -0.91
CA GLN A 20 -42.09 15.09 -1.62
C GLN A 20 -42.28 14.98 -3.14
N LYS A 21 -43.09 14.00 -3.59
CA LYS A 21 -43.49 13.90 -5.00
C LYS A 21 -44.27 15.15 -5.43
N ARG A 22 -45.21 15.63 -4.60
CA ARG A 22 -45.98 16.86 -4.84
C ARG A 22 -45.09 18.11 -4.91
N GLN A 23 -44.15 18.27 -3.97
CA GLN A 23 -43.22 19.42 -3.95
C GLN A 23 -42.28 19.45 -5.16
N ALA A 24 -41.80 18.29 -5.62
CA ALA A 24 -40.99 18.20 -6.84
C ALA A 24 -41.80 18.61 -8.08
N ILE A 25 -43.09 18.24 -8.14
CA ILE A 25 -44.04 18.63 -9.19
C ILE A 25 -44.36 20.13 -9.12
N ASP A 26 -44.62 20.67 -7.93
CA ASP A 26 -44.96 22.08 -7.73
C ASP A 26 -43.77 23.02 -8.03
N ALA A 27 -42.52 22.56 -7.85
CA ALA A 27 -41.30 23.30 -8.20
C ALA A 27 -41.12 23.53 -9.71
N LEU A 28 -41.93 22.88 -10.55
CA LEU A 28 -41.85 22.95 -12.01
C LEU A 28 -42.85 23.92 -12.63
N ASP A 29 -43.74 24.54 -11.84
CA ASP A 29 -44.71 25.52 -12.32
C ASP A 29 -44.54 26.89 -11.66
N PRO A 30 -43.56 27.71 -12.09
CA PRO A 30 -43.53 29.11 -11.74
C PRO A 30 -44.33 29.90 -12.80
N ALA A 31 -45.60 30.14 -12.51
CA ALA A 31 -46.50 31.11 -13.13
C ALA A 31 -47.33 30.67 -14.38
N SER A 32 -48.65 30.65 -14.13
CA SER A 32 -49.76 30.51 -15.07
C SER A 32 -49.82 31.65 -16.11
N ALA A 33 -49.12 31.50 -17.23
CA ALA A 33 -49.39 32.29 -18.45
C ALA A 33 -50.26 31.46 -19.43
N PRO A 34 -51.29 32.07 -20.06
CA PRO A 34 -52.21 31.35 -20.94
C PRO A 34 -51.47 30.74 -22.13
N LEU A 35 -51.79 29.50 -22.44
CA LEU A 35 -51.21 28.73 -23.54
C LEU A 35 -51.84 29.20 -24.85
N GLN A 36 -51.15 30.03 -25.60
CA GLN A 36 -51.72 30.69 -26.78
C GLN A 36 -51.52 29.90 -28.09
N ASP A 37 -50.57 28.97 -28.16
CA ASP A 37 -50.42 28.05 -29.31
C ASP A 37 -49.77 26.69 -28.97
N ALA A 38 -49.89 25.74 -29.90
CA ALA A 38 -49.37 24.38 -29.76
C ALA A 38 -47.83 24.31 -29.71
N ALA A 39 -47.14 25.27 -30.33
CA ALA A 39 -45.68 25.32 -30.37
C ALA A 39 -45.09 25.68 -29.00
N THR A 40 -45.68 26.65 -28.32
CA THR A 40 -45.29 27.07 -26.96
C THR A 40 -45.56 25.96 -25.94
N LEU A 41 -46.65 25.21 -26.11
CA LEU A 41 -46.95 24.00 -25.33
C LEU A 41 -45.88 22.92 -25.50
N GLN A 42 -45.51 22.63 -26.74
CA GLN A 42 -44.51 21.60 -27.05
C GLN A 42 -43.12 21.98 -26.54
N GLN A 43 -42.72 23.25 -26.64
CA GLN A 43 -41.46 23.75 -26.07
C GLN A 43 -41.44 23.63 -24.54
N ARG A 44 -42.51 24.05 -23.85
CA ARG A 44 -42.61 23.89 -22.39
C ARG A 44 -42.55 22.43 -21.97
N LEU A 45 -43.31 21.56 -22.64
CA LEU A 45 -43.28 20.12 -22.38
C LEU A 45 -41.88 19.54 -22.59
N THR A 46 -41.19 19.95 -23.65
CA THR A 46 -39.82 19.49 -23.93
C THR A 46 -38.83 19.98 -22.88
N GLN A 47 -38.99 21.21 -22.40
CA GLN A 47 -38.11 21.79 -21.38
C GLN A 47 -38.34 21.15 -20.01
N LEU A 48 -39.60 20.89 -19.64
CA LEU A 48 -39.96 20.14 -18.45
C LEU A 48 -39.40 18.71 -18.50
N LEU A 49 -39.57 18.00 -19.63
CA LEU A 49 -39.01 16.65 -19.81
C LEU A 49 -37.47 16.64 -19.69
N LYS A 50 -36.77 17.67 -20.18
CA LYS A 50 -35.31 17.81 -20.03
C LYS A 50 -34.90 18.08 -18.58
N GLN A 51 -35.62 18.95 -17.88
CA GLN A 51 -35.38 19.21 -16.46
C GLN A 51 -35.68 17.97 -15.61
N TRP A 52 -36.69 17.17 -15.98
CA TRP A 52 -37.04 15.91 -15.31
C TRP A 52 -36.00 14.81 -15.54
N ALA A 53 -35.43 14.70 -16.75
CA ALA A 53 -34.37 13.75 -17.06
C ALA A 53 -33.03 14.07 -16.38
N ALA A 54 -32.84 15.31 -15.89
CA ALA A 54 -31.63 15.76 -15.23
C ALA A 54 -31.62 15.57 -13.71
N LEU A 55 -32.74 15.15 -13.10
CA LEU A 55 -32.80 14.89 -11.66
C LEU A 55 -32.09 13.55 -11.32
N PRO A 56 -31.18 13.52 -10.32
CA PRO A 56 -30.51 12.29 -9.92
C PRO A 56 -31.52 11.26 -9.40
N ASN A 57 -31.54 10.05 -9.98
CA ASN A 57 -32.32 8.96 -9.43
C ASN A 57 -31.74 8.60 -8.04
N ARG A 58 -32.52 8.70 -6.95
CA ARG A 58 -32.01 8.39 -5.59
C ARG A 58 -31.40 6.99 -5.49
N GLN A 59 -31.97 6.01 -6.20
CA GLN A 59 -31.40 4.67 -6.28
C GLN A 59 -29.99 4.66 -6.88
N ALA A 60 -29.71 5.54 -7.84
CA ALA A 60 -28.38 5.67 -8.43
C ALA A 60 -27.41 6.32 -7.43
N ALA A 61 -27.83 7.39 -6.73
CA ALA A 61 -26.99 8.02 -5.71
C ALA A 61 -26.66 7.06 -4.54
N GLU A 62 -27.66 6.35 -4.01
CA GLU A 62 -27.49 5.35 -2.96
C GLU A 62 -26.61 4.17 -3.43
N ALA A 63 -26.76 3.72 -4.68
CA ALA A 63 -25.90 2.68 -5.25
C ALA A 63 -24.44 3.16 -5.39
N HIS A 64 -24.19 4.40 -5.79
CA HIS A 64 -22.84 4.96 -5.87
C HIS A 64 -22.20 5.08 -4.49
N GLU A 65 -22.93 5.60 -3.49
CA GLU A 65 -22.44 5.64 -2.11
C GLU A 65 -22.14 4.24 -1.58
N ARG A 66 -22.98 3.25 -1.90
CA ARG A 66 -22.76 1.86 -1.49
C ARG A 66 -21.56 1.22 -2.18
N ILE A 67 -21.35 1.48 -3.47
CA ILE A 67 -20.18 1.03 -4.21
C ILE A 67 -18.92 1.63 -3.60
N GLN A 68 -18.90 2.95 -3.36
CA GLN A 68 -17.75 3.63 -2.75
C GLN A 68 -17.42 3.04 -1.36
N SER A 69 -18.44 2.84 -0.51
CA SER A 69 -18.25 2.21 0.81
C SER A 69 -17.68 0.79 0.70
N LEU A 70 -18.11 0.00 -0.27
CA LEU A 70 -17.58 -1.35 -0.48
C LEU A 70 -16.16 -1.34 -1.05
N GLU A 71 -15.84 -0.37 -1.91
CA GLU A 71 -14.48 -0.14 -2.41
C GLU A 71 -13.54 0.23 -1.27
N ASP A 72 -13.95 1.13 -0.37
CA ASP A 72 -13.19 1.51 0.81
C ASP A 72 -12.99 0.33 1.77
N GLU A 73 -14.03 -0.47 2.02
CA GLU A 73 -13.95 -1.68 2.84
C GLU A 73 -13.00 -2.73 2.22
N LEU A 74 -13.05 -2.90 0.89
CA LEU A 74 -12.18 -3.81 0.16
C LEU A 74 -10.73 -3.32 0.18
N GLU A 75 -10.50 -2.02 0.07
CA GLU A 75 -9.18 -1.43 0.17
C GLU A 75 -8.59 -1.60 1.58
N GLN A 76 -9.37 -1.36 2.63
CA GLN A 76 -8.95 -1.61 4.01
C GLN A 76 -8.65 -3.09 4.28
N ALA A 77 -9.48 -4.01 3.75
CA ALA A 77 -9.23 -5.44 3.82
C ALA A 77 -7.96 -5.84 3.04
N SER A 78 -7.74 -5.23 1.87
CA SER A 78 -6.55 -5.43 1.03
C SER A 78 -5.26 -4.92 1.69
N GLN A 79 -5.32 -3.83 2.44
CA GLN A 79 -4.17 -3.33 3.21
C GLN A 79 -3.77 -4.31 4.32
N LYS A 80 -4.72 -4.90 5.04
CA LYS A 80 -4.43 -5.96 6.03
C LYS A 80 -3.82 -7.21 5.39
N LEU A 81 -4.10 -7.47 4.11
CA LEU A 81 -3.48 -8.55 3.35
C LEU A 81 -2.05 -8.25 2.90
N GLN A 82 -1.52 -7.04 3.15
CA GLN A 82 -0.16 -6.63 2.79
C GLN A 82 0.81 -6.59 3.96
N GLU A 83 0.35 -6.89 5.18
CA GLU A 83 1.19 -6.90 6.38
C GLU A 83 1.44 -8.33 6.88
N ASP A 84 2.59 -8.53 7.52
CA ASP A 84 2.94 -9.72 8.28
C ASP A 84 2.23 -9.65 9.64
N PRO A 85 1.36 -10.61 10.00
CA PRO A 85 0.55 -10.53 11.21
C PRO A 85 1.37 -10.57 12.50
N LEU A 86 2.59 -11.11 12.46
CA LEU A 86 3.45 -11.25 13.63
C LEU A 86 4.20 -9.95 13.94
N THR A 87 4.80 -9.33 12.93
CA THR A 87 5.68 -8.16 13.10
C THR A 87 5.05 -6.83 12.68
N GLY A 88 3.98 -6.88 11.88
CA GLY A 88 3.37 -5.72 11.22
C GLY A 88 4.23 -5.12 10.10
N ALA A 89 5.36 -5.72 9.71
CA ALA A 89 6.09 -5.33 8.51
C ALA A 89 5.26 -5.63 7.25
N LEU A 90 5.66 -5.13 6.08
CA LEU A 90 5.05 -5.59 4.84
C LEU A 90 5.28 -7.11 4.69
N ASN A 91 4.31 -7.84 4.20
CA ASN A 91 4.51 -9.21 3.76
C ASN A 91 4.98 -9.22 2.30
N ARG A 92 5.14 -10.41 1.70
CA ARG A 92 5.60 -10.54 0.31
C ARG A 92 4.76 -9.74 -0.69
N ARG A 93 3.43 -9.76 -0.55
CA ARG A 93 2.52 -9.01 -1.42
C ARG A 93 2.66 -7.50 -1.22
N GLY A 94 2.77 -7.07 0.04
CA GLY A 94 3.02 -5.66 0.37
C GLY A 94 4.36 -5.16 -0.19
N LEU A 95 5.39 -6.00 -0.16
CA LEU A 95 6.68 -5.68 -0.78
C LEU A 95 6.54 -5.49 -2.28
N ASP A 96 5.87 -6.39 -2.99
CA ASP A 96 5.75 -6.31 -4.45
C ASP A 96 5.09 -4.97 -4.87
N VAL A 97 4.06 -4.54 -4.14
CA VAL A 97 3.39 -3.25 -4.35
C VAL A 97 4.32 -2.08 -4.03
N ALA A 98 4.99 -2.09 -2.88
CA ALA A 98 5.91 -1.03 -2.47
C ALA A 98 7.09 -0.88 -3.43
N PHE A 99 7.68 -2.00 -3.85
CA PHE A 99 8.81 -2.02 -4.77
C PHE A 99 8.42 -1.50 -6.15
N ALA A 100 7.28 -1.93 -6.71
CA ALA A 100 6.79 -1.43 -7.99
C ALA A 100 6.57 0.09 -7.98
N ARG A 101 6.00 0.61 -6.88
CA ARG A 101 5.82 2.05 -6.65
C ARG A 101 7.15 2.78 -6.60
N ASP A 102 8.11 2.27 -5.83
CA ASP A 102 9.41 2.91 -5.60
C ASP A 102 10.28 2.88 -6.87
N MET A 103 10.28 1.77 -7.60
CA MET A 103 10.93 1.66 -8.91
C MET A 103 10.35 2.67 -9.92
N SER A 104 9.02 2.75 -10.00
CA SER A 104 8.35 3.72 -10.89
C SER A 104 8.68 5.18 -10.51
N ARG A 105 8.86 5.48 -9.22
CA ARG A 105 9.31 6.80 -8.75
C ARG A 105 10.75 7.06 -9.17
N ALA A 106 11.65 6.11 -8.90
CA ALA A 106 13.07 6.21 -9.20
C ALA A 106 13.32 6.44 -10.70
N GLU A 107 12.60 5.72 -11.57
CA GLU A 107 12.65 5.91 -13.03
C GLU A 107 12.23 7.31 -13.45
N ARG A 108 11.06 7.78 -13.00
CA ARG A 108 10.53 9.10 -13.40
C ARG A 108 11.38 10.27 -12.90
N GLN A 109 11.98 10.12 -11.73
CA GLN A 109 12.72 11.20 -11.07
C GLN A 109 14.24 11.10 -11.25
N HIS A 110 14.72 10.06 -11.95
CA HIS A 110 16.14 9.73 -12.07
C HIS A 110 16.86 9.71 -10.70
N GLN A 111 16.19 9.15 -9.69
CA GLN A 111 16.73 9.05 -8.33
C GLN A 111 17.26 7.64 -8.05
N PRO A 112 18.33 7.52 -7.25
CA PRO A 112 18.84 6.21 -6.88
C PRO A 112 17.88 5.49 -5.93
N LEU A 113 17.71 4.20 -6.14
CA LEU A 113 16.93 3.29 -5.30
C LEU A 113 17.83 2.15 -4.84
N SER A 114 17.78 1.80 -3.57
CA SER A 114 18.52 0.66 -3.03
C SER A 114 17.62 -0.27 -2.24
N VAL A 115 18.04 -1.52 -2.13
CA VAL A 115 17.43 -2.51 -1.24
C VAL A 115 18.49 -3.09 -0.33
N ALA A 116 18.07 -3.55 0.84
CA ALA A 116 18.92 -4.36 1.70
C ALA A 116 18.19 -5.61 2.13
N LEU A 117 18.78 -6.77 1.78
CA LEU A 117 18.32 -8.05 2.25
C LEU A 117 19.04 -8.38 3.55
N LEU A 118 18.28 -8.62 4.60
CA LEU A 118 18.73 -8.81 5.97
C LEU A 118 18.29 -10.18 6.46
N ASP A 119 19.14 -10.82 7.24
CA ASP A 119 18.82 -12.08 7.92
C ASP A 119 19.39 -12.07 9.35
N LEU A 120 18.57 -12.47 10.32
CA LEU A 120 18.96 -12.52 11.73
C LEU A 120 19.99 -13.62 11.97
N ASP A 121 21.15 -13.24 12.51
CA ASP A 121 22.22 -14.17 12.76
C ASP A 121 21.86 -15.16 13.87
N HIS A 122 22.04 -16.45 13.59
CA HIS A 122 21.85 -17.51 14.57
C HIS A 122 20.43 -17.55 15.18
N PHE A 123 19.41 -17.06 14.48
CA PHE A 123 18.04 -16.97 15.01
C PHE A 123 17.48 -18.33 15.45
N LYS A 124 17.76 -19.41 14.70
CA LYS A 124 17.42 -20.77 15.16
C LYS A 124 17.99 -21.10 16.55
N ARG A 125 19.22 -20.68 16.87
CA ARG A 125 19.81 -20.92 18.21
C ARG A 125 19.09 -20.12 19.31
N ILE A 126 18.54 -18.94 18.98
CA ILE A 126 17.71 -18.17 19.91
C ILE A 126 16.42 -18.94 20.19
N ASN A 127 15.74 -19.43 19.15
CA ASN A 127 14.53 -20.24 19.32
C ASN A 127 14.80 -21.53 20.10
N ASP A 128 15.88 -22.25 19.78
CA ASP A 128 16.23 -23.51 20.43
C ASP A 128 16.57 -23.30 21.92
N ALA A 129 17.17 -22.16 22.29
CA ALA A 129 17.59 -21.87 23.66
C ALA A 129 16.51 -21.23 24.54
N TYR A 130 15.60 -20.45 23.93
CA TYR A 130 14.67 -19.60 24.67
C TYR A 130 13.21 -19.75 24.27
N GLY A 131 12.91 -20.62 23.29
CA GLY A 131 11.57 -20.82 22.77
C GLY A 131 11.18 -19.80 21.69
N HIS A 132 10.16 -20.16 20.92
CA HIS A 132 9.65 -19.36 19.81
C HIS A 132 9.09 -18.00 20.25
N ASP A 133 8.51 -17.90 21.45
CA ASP A 133 7.98 -16.63 21.97
C ASP A 133 9.07 -15.56 22.07
N LEU A 134 10.29 -15.92 22.46
CA LEU A 134 11.41 -14.98 22.45
C LEU A 134 11.83 -14.61 21.04
N GLY A 135 11.88 -15.59 20.12
CA GLY A 135 12.17 -15.33 18.72
C GLY A 135 11.20 -14.33 18.10
N ASP A 136 9.92 -14.51 18.36
CA ASP A 136 8.85 -13.61 17.93
C ASP A 136 9.06 -12.18 18.48
N GLU A 137 9.43 -12.04 19.76
CA GLU A 137 9.78 -10.74 20.33
C GLU A 137 11.02 -10.13 19.68
N VAL A 138 12.04 -10.93 19.37
CA VAL A 138 13.23 -10.45 18.63
C VAL A 138 12.83 -9.90 17.26
N LEU A 139 11.99 -10.61 16.51
CA LEU A 139 11.48 -10.18 15.19
C LEU A 139 10.67 -8.88 15.29
N ARG A 140 9.72 -8.80 16.23
CA ARG A 140 8.95 -7.57 16.49
C ARG A 140 9.87 -6.41 16.84
N SER A 141 10.88 -6.66 17.65
CA SER A 141 11.81 -5.65 18.12
C SER A 141 12.68 -5.08 16.99
N LEU A 142 13.07 -5.92 16.02
CA LEU A 142 13.78 -5.48 14.81
C LEU A 142 12.92 -4.52 13.99
N VAL A 143 11.65 -4.88 13.72
CA VAL A 143 10.73 -4.05 12.93
C VAL A 143 10.43 -2.73 13.62
N GLN A 144 10.20 -2.76 14.94
CA GLN A 144 9.99 -1.54 15.72
C GLN A 144 11.22 -0.62 15.70
N LEU A 145 12.42 -1.18 15.86
CA LEU A 145 13.65 -0.40 15.82
C LEU A 145 13.88 0.20 14.43
N THR A 146 13.63 -0.58 13.37
CA THR A 146 13.73 -0.13 11.98
C THR A 146 12.82 1.07 11.74
N ARG A 147 11.55 0.99 12.16
CA ARG A 147 10.58 2.10 12.02
C ARG A 147 10.96 3.37 12.79
N ARG A 148 11.73 3.25 13.88
CA ARG A 148 12.22 4.41 14.65
C ARG A 148 13.42 5.09 13.98
N LEU A 149 14.25 4.32 13.28
CA LEU A 149 15.51 4.80 12.70
C LEU A 149 15.38 5.21 11.22
N MET A 150 14.44 4.61 10.50
CA MET A 150 14.18 4.90 9.09
C MET A 150 13.10 5.97 8.93
N ARG A 151 13.03 6.56 7.73
CA ARG A 151 12.02 7.57 7.40
C ARG A 151 10.67 6.90 7.16
N PRO A 152 9.55 7.62 7.33
CA PRO A 152 8.22 7.09 7.00
C PRO A 152 8.06 6.63 5.54
N THR A 153 8.87 7.16 4.63
CA THR A 153 8.89 6.78 3.21
C THR A 153 9.62 5.48 2.94
N ASP A 154 10.50 5.05 3.85
CA ASP A 154 11.27 3.83 3.71
C ASP A 154 10.41 2.61 4.09
N GLY A 155 10.61 1.49 3.40
CA GLY A 155 9.87 0.25 3.64
C GLY A 155 10.67 -0.79 4.42
N ILE A 156 9.96 -1.62 5.20
CA ILE A 156 10.47 -2.90 5.72
C ILE A 156 9.45 -4.00 5.41
N ALA A 157 9.93 -5.07 4.81
CA ALA A 157 9.13 -6.25 4.49
C ALA A 157 9.75 -7.50 5.11
N ARG A 158 8.91 -8.42 5.58
CA ARG A 158 9.30 -9.76 6.00
C ARG A 158 9.11 -10.73 4.85
N MET A 159 10.20 -11.39 4.46
CA MET A 159 10.26 -12.27 3.29
C MET A 159 10.15 -13.74 3.66
N GLY A 160 10.61 -14.09 4.86
CA GLY A 160 10.63 -15.45 5.38
C GLY A 160 10.60 -15.46 6.90
N GLY A 161 11.04 -16.57 7.50
CA GLY A 161 11.04 -16.75 8.95
C GLY A 161 11.86 -15.68 9.67
N GLU A 162 13.08 -15.43 9.22
CA GLU A 162 14.06 -14.52 9.84
C GLU A 162 14.66 -13.50 8.85
N GLU A 163 14.12 -13.47 7.63
CA GLU A 163 14.61 -12.66 6.50
C GLU A 163 13.72 -11.44 6.27
N PHE A 164 14.35 -10.29 6.09
CA PHE A 164 13.70 -9.01 5.85
C PHE A 164 14.31 -8.29 4.65
N MET A 165 13.49 -7.53 3.93
CA MET A 165 13.94 -6.60 2.91
C MET A 165 13.62 -5.17 3.35
N LEU A 166 14.64 -4.32 3.37
CA LEU A 166 14.50 -2.88 3.60
C LEU A 166 14.53 -2.16 2.25
N LEU A 167 13.69 -1.13 2.12
CA LEU A 167 13.56 -0.26 0.95
C LEU A 167 13.93 1.19 1.31
N PRO A 168 15.22 1.50 1.55
CA PRO A 168 15.66 2.87 1.73
C PRO A 168 15.55 3.66 0.42
N ASP A 169 14.88 4.81 0.45
CA ASP A 169 14.78 5.72 -0.69
C ASP A 169 16.10 6.51 -0.89
N ALA A 170 17.18 5.80 -1.22
CA ALA A 170 18.53 6.35 -1.29
C ALA A 170 19.50 5.52 -2.16
N ASP A 171 20.66 6.11 -2.47
CA ASP A 171 21.81 5.39 -3.03
C ASP A 171 22.42 4.37 -2.05
N ALA A 172 23.30 3.50 -2.57
CA ALA A 172 23.90 2.41 -1.80
C ALA A 172 24.63 2.90 -0.54
N ASN A 173 25.33 4.03 -0.61
CA ASN A 173 26.16 4.54 0.47
C ASN A 173 25.29 5.13 1.60
N ARG A 174 24.23 5.84 1.23
CA ARG A 174 23.24 6.36 2.19
C ARG A 174 22.43 5.22 2.81
N ALA A 175 22.03 4.24 2.02
CA ALA A 175 21.39 3.02 2.49
C ALA A 175 22.28 2.31 3.53
N TRP A 176 23.57 2.12 3.21
CA TRP A 176 24.56 1.58 4.15
C TRP A 176 24.56 2.35 5.46
N GLY A 177 24.70 3.68 5.43
CA GLY A 177 24.77 4.48 6.65
C GLY A 177 23.53 4.35 7.55
N VAL A 178 22.34 4.12 6.99
CA VAL A 178 21.12 3.87 7.79
C VAL A 178 21.11 2.47 8.37
N ILE A 179 21.47 1.47 7.57
CA ILE A 179 21.43 0.05 7.97
C ILE A 179 22.54 -0.27 8.97
N ASP A 180 23.68 0.38 8.87
CA ASP A 180 24.81 0.22 9.80
C ASP A 180 24.43 0.74 11.19
N ARG A 181 23.78 1.91 11.25
CA ARG A 181 23.19 2.41 12.50
C ARG A 181 22.10 1.50 13.05
N LEU A 182 21.29 0.89 12.18
CA LEU A 182 20.29 -0.09 12.59
C LEU A 182 20.95 -1.33 13.19
N LEU A 183 22.02 -1.84 12.57
CA LEU A 183 22.79 -2.97 13.06
C LEU A 183 23.39 -2.67 14.43
N GLU A 184 24.08 -1.54 14.57
CA GLU A 184 24.66 -1.09 15.84
C GLU A 184 23.58 -1.00 16.93
N ALA A 185 22.48 -0.29 16.66
CA ALA A 185 21.38 -0.14 17.62
C ALA A 185 20.74 -1.49 18.01
N PHE A 186 20.56 -2.39 17.04
CA PHE A 186 19.98 -3.72 17.28
C PHE A 186 20.92 -4.59 18.12
N CYS A 187 22.23 -4.53 17.88
CA CYS A 187 23.24 -5.23 18.68
C CYS A 187 23.24 -4.77 20.15
N HIS A 188 22.94 -3.50 20.42
CA HIS A 188 22.84 -2.95 21.77
C HIS A 188 21.47 -3.17 22.42
N GLN A 189 20.43 -3.41 21.63
CA GLN A 189 19.11 -3.73 22.14
C GLN A 189 19.11 -5.06 22.87
N ARG A 190 18.32 -5.13 23.94
CA ARG A 190 18.15 -6.35 24.74
C ARG A 190 16.67 -6.68 24.82
N VAL A 191 16.32 -7.86 24.32
CA VAL A 191 14.96 -8.39 24.39
C VAL A 191 14.85 -9.20 25.68
N MET A 192 13.86 -8.89 26.50
CA MET A 192 13.67 -9.55 27.80
C MET A 192 12.81 -10.81 27.61
N HIS A 193 13.34 -11.95 28.03
CA HIS A 193 12.58 -13.20 28.10
C HIS A 193 11.70 -13.19 29.36
N GLN A 194 10.38 -13.09 29.17
CA GLN A 194 9.42 -12.94 30.27
C GLN A 194 9.45 -14.11 31.27
N GLY A 195 9.70 -15.34 30.79
CA GLY A 195 9.71 -16.53 31.65
C GLY A 195 10.95 -16.66 32.54
N SER A 196 12.11 -16.14 32.12
CA SER A 196 13.38 -16.29 32.86
C SER A 196 13.98 -14.98 33.36
N GLY A 197 13.45 -13.82 32.94
CA GLY A 197 14.00 -12.50 33.20
C GLY A 197 15.33 -12.21 32.47
N GLN A 198 15.84 -13.16 31.67
CA GLN A 198 17.10 -12.98 30.94
C GLN A 198 16.96 -11.95 29.81
N ARG A 199 18.07 -11.28 29.52
CA ARG A 199 18.17 -10.28 28.45
C ARG A 199 19.01 -10.85 27.32
N VAL A 200 18.38 -11.04 26.16
CA VAL A 200 19.02 -11.64 24.99
C VAL A 200 19.36 -10.55 23.97
N ALA A 201 20.56 -10.63 23.42
CA ALA A 201 21.02 -9.79 22.32
C ALA A 201 20.87 -10.58 21.01
N ALA A 202 20.55 -9.88 19.93
CA ALA A 202 20.50 -10.44 18.59
C ALA A 202 21.29 -9.54 17.62
N THR A 203 21.75 -10.12 16.53
CA THR A 203 22.45 -9.41 15.46
C THR A 203 21.89 -9.84 14.11
N PHE A 204 22.27 -9.15 13.04
CA PHE A 204 21.94 -9.55 11.69
C PHE A 204 23.09 -9.32 10.73
N SER A 205 23.04 -10.03 9.61
CA SER A 205 23.87 -9.75 8.44
C SER A 205 22.99 -9.14 7.35
N ALA A 206 23.54 -8.27 6.51
CA ALA A 206 22.79 -7.70 5.38
C ALA A 206 23.63 -7.55 4.10
N GLY A 207 22.97 -7.73 2.96
CA GLY A 207 23.49 -7.44 1.64
C GLY A 207 22.76 -6.25 1.02
N ILE A 208 23.49 -5.23 0.58
CA ILE A 208 22.92 -3.98 0.05
C ILE A 208 23.17 -3.90 -1.45
N ALA A 209 22.09 -3.78 -2.23
CA ALA A 209 22.16 -3.61 -3.67
C ALA A 209 21.44 -2.34 -4.11
N GLN A 210 22.10 -1.51 -4.90
CA GLN A 210 21.46 -0.38 -5.56
C GLN A 210 20.89 -0.81 -6.90
N TRP A 211 19.61 -0.53 -7.11
CA TRP A 211 18.88 -0.80 -8.33
C TRP A 211 19.43 -0.01 -9.51
N CYS A 212 19.34 -0.59 -10.70
CA CYS A 212 19.71 0.05 -11.96
C CYS A 212 18.57 -0.01 -12.96
N VAL A 213 18.51 0.99 -13.85
CA VAL A 213 17.46 1.11 -14.86
C VAL A 213 17.38 -0.17 -15.71
N GLY A 214 16.18 -0.74 -15.85
CA GLY A 214 15.96 -1.99 -16.57
C GLY A 214 16.35 -3.27 -15.83
N GLU A 215 16.75 -3.16 -14.56
CA GLU A 215 16.89 -4.31 -13.66
C GLU A 215 15.52 -4.69 -13.07
N ASP A 216 15.19 -5.97 -13.11
CA ASP A 216 13.99 -6.50 -12.48
C ASP A 216 14.24 -6.82 -10.99
N PHE A 217 13.15 -7.01 -10.24
CA PHE A 217 13.25 -7.35 -8.81
C PHE A 217 14.08 -8.60 -8.56
N ALA A 218 13.97 -9.62 -9.43
CA ALA A 218 14.71 -10.88 -9.28
C ALA A 218 16.22 -10.68 -9.38
N GLY A 219 16.70 -9.93 -10.39
CA GLY A 219 18.12 -9.62 -10.52
C GLY A 219 18.66 -8.80 -9.34
N LEU A 220 17.90 -7.79 -8.90
CA LEU A 220 18.26 -6.99 -7.74
C LEU A 220 18.33 -7.83 -6.45
N TYR A 221 17.32 -8.68 -6.23
CA TYR A 221 17.26 -9.59 -5.09
C TYR A 221 18.47 -10.52 -5.07
N GLN A 222 18.81 -11.12 -6.21
CA GLN A 222 19.96 -12.04 -6.31
C GLN A 222 21.29 -11.37 -5.97
N ARG A 223 21.47 -10.10 -6.37
CA ARG A 223 22.67 -9.33 -6.01
C ARG A 223 22.74 -9.04 -4.51
N ALA A 224 21.62 -8.65 -3.90
CA ALA A 224 21.53 -8.43 -2.46
C ALA A 224 21.77 -9.74 -1.68
N ASP A 225 21.20 -10.86 -2.13
CA ASP A 225 21.38 -12.19 -1.54
C ASP A 225 22.83 -12.67 -1.61
N THR A 226 23.50 -12.48 -2.74
CA THR A 226 24.93 -12.81 -2.89
C THR A 226 25.78 -12.03 -1.87
N ALA A 227 25.47 -10.73 -1.67
CA ALA A 227 26.17 -9.91 -0.68
C ALA A 227 25.86 -10.35 0.77
N LEU A 228 24.60 -10.69 1.06
CA LEU A 228 24.20 -11.21 2.37
C LEU A 228 24.92 -12.53 2.69
N LEU A 229 25.02 -13.43 1.71
CA LEU A 229 25.75 -14.68 1.87
C LEU A 229 27.24 -14.42 2.18
N ALA A 230 27.87 -13.48 1.47
CA ALA A 230 29.25 -13.09 1.73
C ALA A 230 29.41 -12.47 3.14
N ALA A 231 28.44 -11.68 3.61
CA ALA A 231 28.42 -11.14 4.98
C ALA A 231 28.38 -12.27 6.02
N LYS A 232 27.52 -13.27 5.82
CA LYS A 232 27.41 -14.45 6.69
C LYS A 232 28.71 -15.27 6.69
N GLN A 233 29.34 -15.47 5.53
CA GLN A 233 30.58 -16.22 5.39
C GLN A 233 31.79 -15.51 6.01
N ALA A 234 31.82 -14.19 5.97
CA ALA A 234 32.91 -13.40 6.55
C ALA A 234 32.84 -13.28 8.08
N GLY A 235 31.86 -13.92 8.74
CA GLY A 235 31.75 -13.97 10.19
C GLY A 235 30.52 -13.28 10.77
N ARG A 236 29.50 -12.98 9.94
CA ARG A 236 28.20 -12.40 10.35
C ARG A 236 28.33 -11.01 10.98
N GLN A 237 27.21 -10.48 11.52
CA GLN A 237 27.11 -9.16 12.17
C GLN A 237 27.76 -8.06 11.32
N ARG A 238 27.43 -8.02 10.03
CA ARG A 238 28.02 -7.05 9.11
C ARG A 238 27.17 -6.84 7.88
N LEU A 239 27.50 -5.75 7.20
CA LEU A 239 26.92 -5.40 5.92
C LEU A 239 27.92 -5.71 4.80
N MET A 240 27.41 -6.01 3.62
CA MET A 240 28.21 -6.07 2.40
C MET A 240 27.49 -5.38 1.25
N HIS A 241 28.24 -4.64 0.44
CA HIS A 241 27.73 -4.15 -0.82
C HIS A 241 27.68 -5.28 -1.84
N ALA A 242 26.59 -5.33 -2.59
CA ALA A 242 26.51 -6.14 -3.78
C ALA A 242 27.43 -5.58 -4.87
N ALA A 243 27.84 -6.46 -5.78
CA ALA A 243 28.51 -6.05 -6.98
C ALA A 243 27.64 -5.04 -7.77
N PRO A 244 28.27 -4.06 -8.44
CA PRO A 244 27.55 -3.11 -9.29
C PRO A 244 26.74 -3.87 -10.35
N CYS A 245 25.62 -3.28 -10.77
CA CYS A 245 24.80 -3.90 -11.80
C CYS A 245 25.60 -3.95 -13.10
N THR A 246 25.67 -5.13 -13.71
CA THR A 246 26.38 -5.34 -14.98
C THR A 246 25.55 -4.97 -16.21
N LYS A 247 24.29 -4.58 -16.03
CA LYS A 247 23.44 -4.05 -17.11
C LYS A 247 23.75 -2.56 -17.35
N SER A 248 24.90 -2.27 -17.96
CA SER A 248 25.07 -1.04 -18.75
C SER A 248 24.94 -1.39 -20.23
N ASP A 249 24.37 -0.47 -21.01
CA ASP A 249 24.34 -0.45 -22.47
C ASP A 249 23.17 -1.18 -23.16
N LYS A 250 21.98 -0.59 -23.10
CA LYS A 250 21.26 -0.32 -24.35
C LYS A 250 20.76 1.13 -24.37
N PRO A 251 21.14 1.93 -25.39
CA PRO A 251 20.53 3.24 -25.57
C PRO A 251 19.06 3.04 -25.92
N HIS A 252 18.19 3.85 -25.32
CA HIS A 252 16.85 4.07 -25.86
C HIS A 252 17.02 4.68 -27.26
N ALA A 253 16.80 3.84 -28.29
CA ALA A 253 16.61 4.26 -29.67
C ALA A 253 15.14 4.56 -29.90
#